data_AF-A0A928IRX8-F1
#
_entry.id   AF-A0A928IRX8-F1
#
_cell.length_a   1.000
_cell.length_b   1.000
_cell.length_c   1.000
_cell.angle_alpha   90.00
_cell.angle_beta   90.00
_cell.angle_gamma   90.00
#
_symmetry.space_group_name_H-M   'P 1'
#
loop_
_entity.id
_entity.type
_entity.pdbx_description
1 polymer ?
#
loop_
_entity_poly.entity_id
_entity_poly.type
_entity_poly.pdbx_seq_one_letter_code
_entity_poly.pdbx_strand_id
1 'polypeptide(L)' 'MSNVAMEAARLIDMLPESDKNFAYEFIKKLVIAWDPDFTKTTAEEAVAIESAEKSGFIDSAEVDWDNLDKMF' A
#
# COMPACT_ATOMS: atom_id res chain seq x y z
N MET A 1 0.72 -6.47 -12.12
CA MET A 1 0.16 -5.23 -12.68
C MET A 1 -0.99 -5.60 -13.60
N SER A 2 -2.14 -4.92 -13.51
CA SER A 2 -3.26 -5.18 -14.41
C SER A 2 -2.92 -4.73 -15.85
N ASN A 3 -3.55 -5.36 -16.85
CA ASN A 3 -3.34 -5.01 -18.26
C ASN A 3 -3.63 -3.53 -18.52
N VAL A 4 -4.65 -2.99 -17.84
CA VAL A 4 -5.07 -1.59 -17.89
C VAL A 4 -3.97 -0.64 -17.39
N ALA A 5 -3.26 -1.01 -16.31
CA ALA A 5 -2.19 -0.18 -15.76
C ALA A 5 -0.99 -0.09 -16.72
N MET A 6 -0.65 -1.19 -17.39
CA MET A 6 0.44 -1.20 -18.38
C MET A 6 0.08 -0.37 -19.63
N GLU A 7 -1.15 -0.46 -20.09
CA GLU A 7 -1.62 0.28 -21.26
C GLU A 7 -1.70 1.79 -20.97
N ALA A 8 -2.19 2.18 -19.79
CA ALA A 8 -2.17 3.57 -19.33
C ALA A 8 -0.74 4.14 -19.25
N ALA A 9 0.21 3.38 -18.70
CA ALA A 9 1.60 3.81 -18.63
C ALA A 9 2.22 4.02 -20.02
N ARG A 10 1.93 3.13 -20.99
CA ARG A 10 2.39 3.28 -22.37
C ARG A 10 1.81 4.52 -23.05
N LEU A 11 0.52 4.80 -22.84
CA LEU A 11 -0.14 5.97 -23.41
C LEU A 11 0.45 7.27 -22.86
N ILE A 12 0.70 7.34 -21.55
CA ILE A 12 1.35 8.50 -20.92
C ILE A 12 2.75 8.70 -21.51
N ASP A 13 3.49 7.62 -21.77
CA ASP A 13 4.85 7.72 -22.28
C ASP A 13 4.93 8.20 -23.74
N MET A 14 3.85 8.11 -24.50
CA MET A 14 3.75 8.64 -25.86
C MET A 14 3.37 10.14 -25.91
N LEU A 15 2.98 10.74 -24.79
CA LEU A 15 2.57 12.14 -24.74
C LEU A 15 3.76 13.10 -24.90
N PRO A 16 3.52 14.35 -25.36
CA PRO A 16 4.49 15.43 -25.25
C PRO A 16 4.90 15.69 -23.79
N GLU A 17 6.11 16.21 -23.58
CA GLU A 17 6.68 16.40 -22.24
C GLU A 17 5.85 17.34 -21.35
N SER A 18 5.20 18.35 -21.93
CA SER A 18 4.24 19.23 -21.24
C SER A 18 3.06 18.46 -20.64
N ASP A 19 2.55 17.49 -21.39
CA ASP A 19 1.34 16.75 -21.06
C ASP A 19 1.66 15.61 -20.08
N LYS A 20 2.88 15.04 -20.17
CA LYS A 20 3.41 14.13 -19.15
C LYS A 20 3.52 14.82 -17.78
N ASN A 21 4.03 16.04 -17.75
CA ASN A 21 4.14 16.81 -16.51
C ASN A 21 2.76 17.13 -15.91
N PHE A 22 1.78 17.48 -16.75
CA PHE A 22 0.41 17.66 -16.30
C PHE A 22 -0.19 16.36 -15.75
N ALA A 23 -0.04 15.24 -16.47
CA ALA A 23 -0.54 13.94 -16.04
C ALA A 23 0.09 13.51 -14.70
N TYR A 24 1.38 13.75 -14.50
CA TYR A 24 2.07 13.46 -13.24
C TYR A 24 1.50 14.26 -12.07
N GLU A 25 1.36 15.58 -12.21
CA GLU A 25 0.78 16.43 -11.17
C GLU A 25 -0.69 16.10 -10.88
N PHE A 26 -1.44 15.71 -11.92
CA PHE A 26 -2.82 15.28 -11.77
C PHE A 26 -2.92 13.94 -11.02
N ILE A 27 -2.11 12.94 -11.39
CA ILE A 27 -2.05 11.66 -10.68
C ILE A 27 -1.65 11.87 -9.22
N LYS A 28 -0.66 12.72 -8.95
CA LYS A 28 -0.23 13.06 -7.59
C LYS A 28 -1.39 13.63 -6.76
N LYS A 29 -2.17 14.55 -7.33
CA LYS A 29 -3.38 15.09 -6.67
C LYS A 29 -4.44 14.02 -6.43
N LEU A 30 -4.66 13.12 -7.38
CA LEU A 30 -5.60 12.01 -7.21
C LEU A 30 -5.18 11.05 -6.09
N VAL A 31 -3.89 10.72 -6.02
CA VAL A 31 -3.35 9.86 -4.95
C VAL A 31 -3.51 10.54 -3.60
N ILE A 32 -3.18 11.82 -3.48
CA ILE A 32 -3.37 12.58 -2.22
C ILE A 32 -4.86 12.69 -1.84
N ALA A 33 -5.77 12.83 -2.80
CA ALA A 33 -7.20 12.88 -2.51
C ALA A 33 -7.78 11.52 -2.10
N TRP A 34 -7.20 10.43 -2.60
CA TRP A 34 -7.63 9.07 -2.33
C TRP A 34 -7.05 8.52 -1.01
N ASP A 35 -5.79 8.86 -0.72
CA ASP A 35 -5.09 8.53 0.51
C ASP A 35 -4.24 9.74 0.94
N PRO A 36 -4.81 10.65 1.75
CA PRO A 36 -4.13 11.86 2.19
C PRO A 36 -2.90 11.58 3.07
N ASP A 37 -2.94 10.48 3.82
CA ASP A 37 -1.89 10.11 4.77
C ASP A 37 -0.88 9.12 4.17
N PHE A 38 -1.06 8.69 2.92
CA PHE A 38 -0.22 7.70 2.24
C PHE A 38 0.01 6.43 3.08
N THR A 39 -0.89 6.17 4.03
CA THR A 39 -0.80 5.06 4.95
C THR A 39 -1.18 3.82 4.18
N LYS A 40 -0.22 2.90 4.03
CA LYS A 40 -0.38 1.59 3.37
C LYS A 40 -1.46 0.69 4.00
N THR A 41 -2.24 1.21 4.94
CA THR A 41 -3.15 0.53 5.83
C THR A 41 -4.45 1.31 5.92
N THR A 42 -5.55 0.63 5.67
CA THR A 42 -6.90 1.10 5.97
C THR A 42 -7.06 1.36 7.47
N ALA A 43 -8.10 2.10 7.87
CA ALA A 43 -8.36 2.37 9.29
C ALA A 43 -8.51 1.08 10.13
N GLU A 44 -9.10 0.04 9.54
CA GLU A 44 -9.23 -1.28 10.19
C GLU A 44 -7.87 -1.96 10.37
N GLU A 45 -7.01 -1.92 9.33
CA GLU A 45 -5.65 -2.47 9.41
C GLU A 45 -4.78 -1.69 10.40
N ALA A 46 -4.94 -0.37 10.50
CA ALA A 46 -4.23 0.45 11.47
C ALA A 46 -4.60 0.06 12.92
N VAL A 47 -5.89 -0.17 13.20
CA VAL A 47 -6.35 -0.66 14.50
C VAL A 47 -5.83 -2.06 14.79
N ALA A 48 -5.81 -2.95 13.79
CA ALA A 48 -5.26 -4.28 13.92
C ALA A 48 -3.76 -4.25 14.27
N ILE A 49 -2.97 -3.39 13.59
CA ILE A 49 -1.55 -3.20 13.89
C ILE A 49 -1.36 -2.65 15.30
N GLU A 50 -2.11 -1.61 15.69
CA GLU A 50 -2.02 -1.04 17.04
C GLU A 50 -2.36 -2.08 18.12
N SER A 51 -3.36 -2.92 17.87
CA SER A 51 -3.74 -4.01 18.78
C SER A 51 -2.65 -5.08 18.88
N ALA A 52 -2.00 -5.42 17.77
CA ALA A 52 -0.89 -6.36 17.71
C ALA A 52 0.34 -5.82 18.45
N GLU A 53 0.70 -4.55 18.23
CA GLU A 53 1.82 -3.89 18.93
C GLU A 53 1.57 -3.83 20.45
N LYS A 54 0.33 -3.62 20.88
CA LYS A 54 -0.06 -3.64 22.31
C LYS A 54 -0.06 -5.06 22.90
N SER A 55 -0.28 -6.09 22.09
CA SER A 55 -0.29 -7.49 22.53
C SER A 55 1.10 -8.02 22.89
N GLY A 56 2.15 -7.27 22.52
CA GLY A 56 3.54 -7.61 22.78
C GLY A 56 4.21 -8.29 21.60
N PHE A 57 5.49 -8.64 21.77
CA PHE A 57 6.30 -9.30 20.75
C PHE A 57 6.84 -10.60 21.31
N ILE A 58 6.81 -11.65 20.50
CA ILE A 58 7.39 -12.96 20.81
C ILE A 58 8.67 -13.09 19.97
N ASP A 59 9.76 -13.61 20.54
CA ASP A 59 10.96 -13.85 19.76
C ASP A 59 10.70 -14.93 18.70
N SER A 60 11.21 -14.73 17.49
CA SER A 60 11.02 -15.66 16.37
C SER A 60 11.46 -17.10 16.67
N ALA A 61 12.43 -17.30 17.57
CA ALA A 61 12.90 -18.62 17.99
C ALA A 61 11.93 -19.34 18.94
N GLU A 62 11.02 -18.59 19.57
CA GLU A 62 9.97 -19.10 20.45
C GLU A 62 8.66 -19.38 19.69
N VAL A 63 8.59 -19.00 18.41
CA VAL A 63 7.45 -19.30 17.54
C VAL A 63 7.51 -20.75 17.06
N ASP A 64 6.54 -21.55 17.50
CA ASP A 64 6.30 -22.89 16.97
C ASP A 64 5.57 -22.79 15.62
N TRP A 65 6.35 -22.65 14.55
CA TRP A 65 5.87 -22.50 13.18
C TRP A 65 5.07 -23.71 12.68
N ASP A 66 5.28 -24.89 13.27
CA ASP A 66 4.57 -26.13 12.93
C ASP A 66 3.21 -26.23 13.65
N ASN A 67 2.92 -25.33 14.60
CA ASN A 67 1.69 -25.38 15.40
C ASN A 67 1.15 -23.99 15.81
N LEU A 68 0.90 -23.15 14.80
CA LEU A 68 0.38 -21.79 14.98
C LEU A 68 -1.03 -21.74 15.61
N ASP A 69 -1.84 -22.79 15.44
CA ASP A 69 -3.21 -22.85 15.97
C ASP A 69 -3.28 -22.83 17.50
N LYS A 70 -2.16 -23.12 18.20
CA LYS A 70 -2.08 -23.09 19.66
C LYS A 70 -1.71 -21.71 20.23
N MET A 71 -1.39 -20.75 19.37
CA MET A 71 -0.96 -19.40 19.77
C MET A 71 -2.10 -18.38 19.80
N PHE A 72 -3.28 -18.71 19.27
CA PHE A 72 -4.44 -17.80 19.16
C PHE A 72 -5.69 -18.33 19.86
#